data_AF-A0A5N7C7I4-F1
#
_entry.id   AF-A0A5N7C7I4-F1
#
_cell.length_a   1.000
_cell.length_b   1.000
_cell.length_c   1.000
_cell.angle_alpha   90.00
_cell.angle_beta   90.00
_cell.angle_gamma   90.00
#
_symmetry.space_group_name_H-M   'P 1'
#
loop_
_entity.id
_entity.type
_entity.pdbx_description
1 polymer ?
#
loop_
_entity_poly.entity_id
_entity_poly.type
_entity_poly.pdbx_seq_one_letter_code
_entity_poly.pdbx_strand_id
1 'polypeptide(L)'
;MHSPGSLYLFLVYLSSTARGVYGAAVPRSPPLTQLATRQSTDDCQILPAIITNFYWHNSTHSCGCDDGGCLPTGLHGGPGCGPPDTLEATFSQRSPTYNDILTCGASDPGSVPARPIPGGPFNCRSLGRRFFFSVNGTEGTLTYVEPNFTCPNGRAQVTYIGSFEMDCVYDSFRNSTCVQRESAFQLEPDEVVDIH
;
A
#
# COMPACT_ATOMS: atom_id res chain seq x y z
N MET A 1 0.97 61.35 30.33
CA MET A 1 -0.10 61.40 29.31
C MET A 1 -0.33 59.98 28.80
N HIS A 2 -1.58 59.52 28.96
CA HIS A 2 -2.28 58.41 28.28
C HIS A 2 -1.64 57.02 28.03
N SER A 3 -2.24 56.04 28.73
CA SER A 3 -2.78 54.73 28.33
C SER A 3 -2.84 54.27 26.85
N PRO A 4 -3.07 52.95 26.62
CA PRO A 4 -2.77 52.18 25.40
C PRO A 4 -3.95 52.07 24.41
N GLY A 5 -3.70 51.55 23.20
CA GLY A 5 -4.73 51.07 22.26
C GLY A 5 -4.11 49.97 21.37
N SER A 6 -4.51 48.70 21.45
CA SER A 6 -5.81 48.11 21.06
C SER A 6 -6.07 48.27 19.56
N LEU A 7 -5.68 47.26 18.78
CA LEU A 7 -5.98 47.19 17.35
C LEU A 7 -7.25 46.37 17.14
N TYR A 8 -8.16 47.00 16.41
CA TYR A 8 -9.58 46.70 16.30
C TYR A 8 -9.92 45.55 15.36
N LEU A 9 -10.93 44.79 15.79
CA LEU A 9 -11.80 43.91 15.03
C LEU A 9 -12.65 44.75 14.04
N PHE A 10 -12.59 44.45 12.74
CA PHE A 10 -13.51 45.06 11.75
C PHE A 10 -14.62 44.07 11.37
N LEU A 11 -15.78 44.26 11.99
CA LEU A 11 -17.09 43.80 11.50
C LEU A 11 -17.58 44.80 10.45
N VAL A 12 -17.80 44.35 9.22
CA VAL A 12 -18.52 45.13 8.20
C VAL A 12 -19.91 44.56 8.07
N TYR A 13 -20.88 45.21 8.72
CA TYR A 13 -22.30 45.12 8.40
C TYR A 13 -22.60 46.14 7.29
N LEU A 14 -23.14 45.69 6.16
CA LEU A 14 -23.73 46.55 5.15
C LEU A 14 -25.15 46.06 4.85
N SER A 15 -26.11 46.70 5.50
CA SER A 15 -27.52 46.70 5.15
C SER A 15 -27.79 47.86 4.18
N SER A 16 -28.32 47.58 2.99
CA SER A 16 -28.98 48.60 2.17
C SER A 16 -30.17 47.98 1.42
N THR A 17 -31.32 48.61 1.61
CA THR A 17 -32.62 48.26 1.05
C THR A 17 -32.91 48.99 -0.27
N ALA A 18 -33.63 48.26 -1.14
CA ALA A 18 -34.64 48.73 -2.10
C ALA A 18 -34.20 49.32 -3.46
N ARG A 19 -34.49 48.59 -4.54
CA ARG A 19 -35.63 48.83 -5.47
C ARG A 19 -35.56 47.85 -6.65
N GLY A 20 -36.67 47.17 -6.94
CA GLY A 20 -36.77 46.20 -8.03
C GLY A 20 -37.20 46.81 -9.36
N VAL A 21 -36.94 46.09 -10.46
CA VAL A 21 -37.74 46.04 -11.70
C VAL A 21 -37.51 44.66 -12.36
N TYR A 22 -38.59 44.11 -12.90
CA TYR A 22 -38.78 42.79 -13.51
C TYR A 22 -37.80 42.41 -14.64
N GLY A 23 -37.35 41.15 -14.62
CA GLY A 23 -36.68 40.48 -15.74
C GLY A 23 -36.60 38.97 -15.48
N ALA A 24 -37.25 38.17 -16.33
CA ALA A 24 -37.38 36.73 -16.18
C ALA A 24 -36.02 36.00 -16.19
N ALA A 25 -35.77 35.14 -15.22
CA ALA A 25 -34.60 34.24 -15.18
C ALA A 25 -35.02 32.82 -14.75
N VAL A 26 -34.74 31.88 -15.65
CA VAL A 26 -34.70 30.41 -15.60
C VAL A 26 -34.57 29.82 -14.18
N PRO A 27 -35.37 28.80 -13.79
CA PRO A 27 -35.14 28.10 -12.53
C PRO A 27 -33.83 27.31 -12.60
N ARG A 28 -32.83 27.76 -11.82
CA ARG A 28 -31.62 27.00 -11.52
C ARG A 28 -32.00 25.87 -10.55
N SER A 29 -31.98 24.65 -11.05
CA SER A 29 -32.05 23.42 -10.27
C SER A 29 -30.99 23.44 -9.15
N PRO A 30 -31.29 22.93 -7.93
CA PRO A 30 -30.25 22.73 -6.92
C PRO A 30 -29.23 21.70 -7.43
N PRO A 31 -27.94 21.81 -7.02
CA PRO A 31 -26.97 20.80 -7.37
C PRO A 31 -27.43 19.48 -6.76
N LEU A 32 -27.66 18.48 -7.62
CA LEU A 32 -27.77 17.09 -7.21
C LEU A 32 -26.58 16.81 -6.29
N THR A 33 -26.88 16.61 -5.01
CA THR A 33 -26.02 15.84 -4.13
C THR A 33 -25.82 14.52 -4.84
N GLN A 34 -24.70 14.39 -5.56
CA GLN A 34 -24.25 13.12 -6.06
C GLN A 34 -23.83 12.35 -4.80
N LEU A 35 -24.81 11.74 -4.14
CA LEU A 35 -24.55 10.48 -3.47
C LEU A 35 -23.84 9.66 -4.53
N ALA A 36 -22.53 9.44 -4.34
CA ALA A 36 -21.86 8.36 -5.02
C ALA A 36 -22.71 7.13 -4.70
N THR A 37 -23.51 6.72 -5.68
CA THR A 37 -24.26 5.49 -5.64
C THR A 37 -23.21 4.43 -5.35
N ARG A 38 -23.31 3.76 -4.19
CA ARG A 38 -22.78 2.40 -4.06
C ARG A 38 -23.46 1.62 -5.17
N GLN A 39 -22.85 1.57 -6.34
CA GLN A 39 -23.23 0.60 -7.34
C GLN A 39 -22.70 -0.70 -6.78
N SER A 40 -23.61 -1.43 -6.15
CA SER A 40 -23.29 -2.63 -5.43
C SER A 40 -22.65 -3.60 -6.40
N THR A 41 -21.45 -4.07 -6.08
CA THR A 41 -20.88 -5.32 -6.55
C THR A 41 -21.67 -6.50 -5.97
N ASP A 42 -23.01 -6.46 -6.05
CA ASP A 42 -23.93 -7.36 -5.33
C ASP A 42 -23.76 -8.85 -5.71
N ASP A 43 -22.95 -9.16 -6.73
CA ASP A 43 -22.67 -10.53 -7.16
C ASP A 43 -21.16 -10.84 -7.31
N CYS A 44 -20.26 -9.91 -6.99
CA CYS A 44 -18.84 -10.23 -6.96
C CYS A 44 -18.44 -10.69 -5.56
N GLN A 45 -18.48 -12.01 -5.34
CA GLN A 45 -18.01 -12.60 -4.10
C GLN A 45 -16.48 -12.48 -3.98
N ILE A 46 -16.03 -11.39 -3.36
CA ILE A 46 -14.62 -11.16 -3.05
C ILE A 46 -14.33 -11.83 -1.72
N LEU A 47 -13.51 -12.88 -1.77
CA LEU A 47 -13.07 -13.62 -0.59
C LEU A 47 -11.72 -13.06 -0.09
N PRO A 48 -11.40 -13.24 1.20
CA PRO A 48 -10.08 -12.90 1.72
C PRO A 48 -8.95 -13.56 0.91
N ALA A 49 -7.88 -12.82 0.68
CA ALA A 49 -6.64 -13.40 0.13
C ALA A 49 -5.87 -14.08 1.26
N ILE A 50 -5.20 -15.19 0.98
CA ILE A 50 -4.46 -15.94 2.00
C ILE A 50 -2.98 -15.83 1.71
N ILE A 51 -2.18 -15.44 2.70
CA ILE A 51 -0.73 -15.58 2.61
C ILE A 51 -0.34 -16.94 3.16
N THR A 52 0.28 -17.76 2.31
CA THR A 52 0.67 -19.13 2.64
C THR A 52 2.16 -19.27 2.91
N ASN A 53 2.95 -18.25 2.54
CA ASN A 53 4.36 -18.17 2.87
C ASN A 53 4.78 -16.70 2.92
N PHE A 54 5.60 -16.36 3.91
CA PHE A 54 6.15 -15.03 4.09
C PHE A 54 7.57 -15.15 4.61
N TYR A 55 8.48 -14.43 3.98
CA TYR A 55 9.87 -14.36 4.34
C TYR A 55 10.36 -12.92 4.19
N TRP A 56 10.96 -12.39 5.24
CA TRP A 56 11.64 -11.11 5.21
C TRP A 56 13.01 -11.25 5.83
N HIS A 57 14.02 -10.83 5.10
CA HIS A 57 15.39 -10.69 5.55
C HIS A 57 15.84 -9.25 5.39
N ASN A 58 16.35 -8.68 6.47
CA ASN A 58 16.90 -7.35 6.52
C ASN A 58 18.31 -7.41 7.10
N SER A 59 19.25 -7.00 6.28
CA SER A 59 20.69 -7.05 6.45
C SER A 59 21.18 -5.66 6.87
N THR A 60 21.90 -5.58 7.97
CA THR A 60 22.56 -4.34 8.41
C THR A 60 23.81 -4.03 7.58
N HIS A 61 24.24 -4.98 6.76
CA HIS A 61 25.47 -4.97 5.98
C HIS A 61 25.27 -5.44 4.53
N SER A 62 24.18 -5.02 3.88
CA SER A 62 24.01 -5.21 2.43
C SER A 62 25.14 -4.48 1.71
N CYS A 63 26.11 -5.22 1.16
CA CYS A 63 27.22 -4.61 0.44
C CYS A 63 26.87 -4.53 -1.04
N GLY A 64 27.06 -3.35 -1.64
CA GLY A 64 26.73 -3.16 -3.02
C GLY A 64 27.74 -3.68 -4.01
N CYS A 65 27.24 -4.18 -5.13
CA CYS A 65 27.99 -4.22 -6.37
C CYS A 65 27.76 -2.86 -7.04
N ASP A 66 28.81 -2.05 -7.17
CA ASP A 66 28.77 -0.86 -8.01
C ASP A 66 28.90 -1.24 -9.49
N ASP A 67 28.67 -0.28 -10.40
CA ASP A 67 28.89 -0.43 -11.85
C ASP A 67 30.38 -0.72 -12.22
N GLY A 68 31.28 -0.78 -11.22
CA GLY A 68 32.68 -1.17 -11.33
C GLY A 68 32.97 -2.62 -10.90
N GLY A 69 31.96 -3.34 -10.42
CA GLY A 69 32.03 -4.73 -9.96
C GLY A 69 32.13 -4.86 -8.44
N CYS A 70 31.48 -5.88 -7.89
CA CYS A 70 31.68 -6.25 -6.49
C CYS A 70 33.20 -6.54 -6.29
N LEU A 71 33.87 -5.81 -5.39
CA LEU A 71 35.30 -6.04 -5.03
C LEU A 71 35.63 -7.54 -4.95
N PRO A 72 36.86 -7.97 -5.31
CA PRO A 72 37.25 -8.91 -6.37
C PRO A 72 36.74 -10.37 -6.28
N THR A 73 35.74 -10.66 -5.45
CA THR A 73 35.16 -12.00 -5.31
C THR A 73 33.82 -12.15 -6.02
N GLY A 74 33.12 -11.07 -6.41
CA GLY A 74 31.89 -11.16 -7.20
C GLY A 74 30.79 -12.05 -6.58
N LEU A 75 30.91 -12.33 -5.28
CA LEU A 75 30.12 -13.31 -4.55
C LEU A 75 29.25 -12.56 -3.53
N HIS A 76 27.93 -12.77 -3.59
CA HIS A 76 27.05 -12.47 -2.47
C HIS A 76 27.60 -13.19 -1.23
N GLY A 77 27.83 -12.46 -0.13
CA GLY A 77 28.40 -13.03 1.10
C GLY A 77 29.93 -13.13 1.14
N GLY A 78 30.66 -12.31 0.36
CA GLY A 78 32.12 -12.15 0.51
C GLY A 78 32.53 -11.65 1.91
N PRO A 79 33.83 -11.69 2.26
CA PRO A 79 34.31 -11.30 3.60
C PRO A 79 33.88 -9.86 3.95
N GLY A 80 33.03 -9.72 4.96
CA GLY A 80 32.48 -8.42 5.42
C GLY A 80 31.13 -8.02 4.80
N CYS A 81 30.59 -8.82 3.89
CA CYS A 81 29.28 -8.62 3.27
C CYS A 81 28.21 -9.51 3.88
N GLY A 82 27.07 -8.93 4.26
CA GLY A 82 25.88 -9.69 4.65
C GLY A 82 25.13 -10.27 3.45
N PRO A 83 24.23 -11.24 3.66
CA PRO A 83 23.23 -11.63 2.67
C PRO A 83 22.38 -10.43 2.20
N PRO A 84 21.77 -10.53 1.01
CA PRO A 84 20.98 -9.45 0.43
C PRO A 84 19.66 -9.23 1.17
N ASP A 85 19.19 -7.99 1.24
CA ASP A 85 17.86 -7.68 1.74
C ASP A 85 16.83 -8.36 0.86
N THR A 86 15.90 -9.09 1.44
CA THR A 86 14.96 -9.92 0.67
C THR A 86 13.60 -9.88 1.31
N LEU A 87 12.56 -9.76 0.50
CA LEU A 87 11.18 -9.86 0.95
C LEU A 87 10.39 -10.67 -0.05
N GLU A 88 9.74 -11.72 0.41
CA GLU A 88 8.90 -12.60 -0.40
C GLU A 88 7.61 -12.93 0.34
N ALA A 89 6.50 -12.94 -0.41
CA ALA A 89 5.19 -13.35 0.08
C ALA A 89 4.46 -14.13 -1.00
N THR A 90 3.85 -15.26 -0.62
CA THR A 90 3.03 -16.09 -1.51
C THR A 90 1.56 -15.93 -1.16
N PHE A 91 0.79 -15.48 -2.15
CA PHE A 91 -0.63 -15.22 -2.04
C PHE A 91 -1.41 -16.33 -2.72
N SER A 92 -2.35 -16.94 -2.00
CA SER A 92 -3.42 -17.75 -2.57
C SER A 92 -4.68 -16.89 -2.65
N GLN A 93 -5.12 -16.65 -3.88
CA GLN A 93 -6.28 -15.82 -4.18
C GLN A 93 -7.35 -16.65 -4.87
N ARG A 94 -8.59 -16.48 -4.41
CA ARG A 94 -9.75 -17.12 -5.02
C ARG A 94 -10.71 -16.06 -5.52
N SER A 95 -11.17 -16.24 -6.75
CA SER A 95 -12.27 -15.49 -7.34
C SER A 95 -13.34 -16.48 -7.83
N PRO A 96 -14.50 -15.99 -8.26
CA PRO A 96 -15.52 -16.84 -8.88
C PRO A 96 -15.03 -17.56 -10.16
N THR A 97 -13.98 -17.06 -10.82
CA THR A 97 -13.53 -17.54 -12.14
C THR A 97 -12.12 -18.12 -12.15
N TYR A 98 -11.33 -17.91 -11.10
CA TYR A 98 -9.97 -18.45 -11.01
C TYR A 98 -9.55 -18.72 -9.56
N ASN A 99 -8.62 -19.67 -9.41
CA ASN A 99 -7.86 -19.89 -8.19
C ASN A 99 -6.39 -19.74 -8.54
N ASP A 100 -5.71 -18.80 -7.90
CA ASP A 100 -4.34 -18.43 -8.24
C ASP A 100 -3.43 -18.50 -7.02
N ILE A 101 -2.19 -18.88 -7.24
CA ILE A 101 -1.12 -18.89 -6.24
C ILE A 101 0.07 -18.16 -6.84
N LEU A 102 0.45 -17.06 -6.23
CA LEU A 102 1.47 -16.17 -6.76
C LEU A 102 2.46 -15.76 -5.67
N THR A 103 3.74 -15.95 -5.95
CA THR A 103 4.82 -15.40 -5.12
C THR A 103 5.27 -14.06 -5.67
N CYS A 104 5.32 -13.08 -4.78
CA CYS A 104 5.76 -11.72 -5.05
C CYS A 104 6.94 -11.41 -4.15
N GLY A 105 7.86 -10.59 -4.61
CA GLY A 105 8.99 -10.21 -3.78
C GLY A 105 10.02 -9.38 -4.51
N ALA A 106 11.01 -8.94 -3.75
CA ALA A 106 12.23 -8.37 -4.28
C ALA A 106 13.41 -8.80 -3.43
N SER A 107 14.58 -8.81 -4.05
CA SER A 107 15.85 -8.92 -3.37
C SER A 107 16.69 -7.72 -3.79
N ASP A 108 17.25 -6.99 -2.83
CA ASP A 108 18.25 -5.97 -3.08
C ASP A 108 19.63 -6.55 -2.74
N PRO A 109 20.46 -6.85 -3.76
CA PRO A 109 21.81 -7.33 -3.55
C PRO A 109 22.78 -6.28 -2.99
N GLY A 110 22.30 -5.06 -2.69
CA GLY A 110 23.11 -3.93 -2.22
C GLY A 110 23.24 -2.83 -3.27
N SER A 111 22.25 -2.63 -4.13
CA SER A 111 22.28 -1.56 -5.15
C SER A 111 22.71 -0.20 -4.56
N VAL A 112 23.31 0.67 -5.39
CA VAL A 112 23.65 2.05 -5.00
C VAL A 112 22.83 3.01 -5.85
N PRO A 113 21.78 3.66 -5.31
CA PRO A 113 21.35 3.64 -3.90
C PRO A 113 20.59 2.37 -3.54
N ALA A 114 20.76 1.90 -2.29
CA ALA A 114 20.07 0.72 -1.80
C ALA A 114 18.56 1.01 -1.73
N ARG A 115 17.75 0.08 -2.20
CA ARG A 115 16.31 0.16 -2.04
C ARG A 115 15.98 -0.30 -0.63
N PRO A 116 15.36 0.55 0.22
CA PRO A 116 14.95 0.09 1.54
C PRO A 116 13.98 -1.09 1.42
N ILE A 117 14.20 -2.15 2.19
CA ILE A 117 13.28 -3.28 2.33
C ILE A 117 12.98 -3.47 3.83
N PRO A 118 11.75 -3.15 4.30
CA PRO A 118 10.62 -2.65 3.52
C PRO A 118 10.79 -1.20 3.03
N GLY A 119 10.26 -0.90 1.83
CA GLY A 119 10.40 0.43 1.23
C GLY A 119 9.87 0.56 -0.20
N GLY A 120 8.54 0.53 -0.33
CA GLY A 120 7.83 0.72 -1.59
C GLY A 120 7.02 -0.50 -2.03
N PRO A 121 6.40 -0.46 -3.23
CA PRO A 121 5.68 -1.60 -3.76
C PRO A 121 6.66 -2.70 -4.20
N PHE A 122 6.27 -3.93 -3.95
CA PHE A 122 6.92 -5.15 -4.41
C PHE A 122 6.03 -5.78 -5.46
N ASN A 123 6.51 -5.80 -6.71
CA ASN A 123 5.73 -6.30 -7.83
C ASN A 123 5.74 -7.81 -7.84
N CYS A 124 4.60 -8.39 -8.18
CA CYS A 124 4.51 -9.79 -8.50
C CYS A 124 4.88 -10.01 -9.97
N ARG A 125 5.28 -11.24 -10.35
CA ARG A 125 5.57 -11.58 -11.76
C ARG A 125 4.36 -11.45 -12.71
N SER A 126 3.15 -11.22 -12.17
CA SER A 126 1.89 -11.27 -12.92
C SER A 126 1.10 -9.96 -12.83
N LEU A 127 0.64 -9.50 -14.01
CA LEU A 127 -0.53 -8.63 -14.24
C LEU A 127 -0.61 -7.32 -13.42
N GLY A 128 0.53 -6.74 -13.03
CA GLY A 128 0.58 -5.48 -12.29
C GLY A 128 0.20 -5.61 -10.81
N ARG A 129 0.04 -6.84 -10.31
CA ARG A 129 -0.16 -7.10 -8.88
C ARG A 129 1.06 -6.66 -8.09
N ARG A 130 0.81 -6.13 -6.91
CA ARG A 130 1.86 -5.61 -6.03
C ARG A 130 1.44 -5.72 -4.58
N PHE A 131 2.41 -5.76 -3.70
CA PHE A 131 2.16 -5.64 -2.28
C PHE A 131 3.09 -4.63 -1.62
N PHE A 132 2.69 -4.17 -0.44
CA PHE A 132 3.43 -3.29 0.44
C PHE A 132 3.55 -3.98 1.78
N PHE A 133 4.71 -3.86 2.41
CA PHE A 133 4.97 -4.45 3.72
C PHE A 133 5.51 -3.36 4.63
N SER A 134 5.04 -3.34 5.86
CA SER A 134 5.61 -2.55 6.94
C SER A 134 5.73 -3.41 8.19
N VAL A 135 6.72 -3.11 9.01
CA VAL A 135 7.01 -3.86 10.23
C VAL A 135 7.00 -2.95 11.45
N ASN A 136 6.42 -3.43 12.54
CA ASN A 136 6.48 -2.82 13.85
C ASN A 136 6.87 -3.88 14.89
N GLY A 137 8.16 -3.97 15.20
CA GLY A 137 8.69 -5.02 16.07
C GLY A 137 8.54 -6.40 15.44
N THR A 138 7.66 -7.24 15.99
CA THR A 138 7.35 -8.59 15.47
C THR A 138 6.02 -8.64 14.72
N GLU A 139 5.30 -7.53 14.65
CA GLU A 139 4.06 -7.43 13.89
C GLU A 139 4.36 -6.94 12.47
N GLY A 140 3.91 -7.71 11.48
CA GLY A 140 3.98 -7.37 10.07
C GLY A 140 2.60 -6.93 9.57
N THR A 141 2.53 -5.81 8.85
CA THR A 141 1.32 -5.37 8.15
C THR A 141 1.57 -5.43 6.66
N LEU A 142 0.63 -6.00 5.92
CA LEU A 142 0.73 -6.17 4.48
C LEU A 142 -0.52 -5.65 3.76
N THR A 143 -0.30 -4.88 2.72
CA THR A 143 -1.33 -4.46 1.75
C THR A 143 -1.06 -5.11 0.42
N TYR A 144 -2.01 -5.86 -0.13
CA TYR A 144 -1.89 -6.54 -1.44
C TYR A 144 -2.92 -5.99 -2.41
N VAL A 145 -2.51 -5.70 -3.64
CA VAL A 145 -3.39 -5.12 -4.67
C VAL A 145 -3.48 -6.09 -5.84
N GLU A 146 -4.72 -6.54 -6.11
CA GLU A 146 -5.11 -7.23 -7.35
C GLU A 146 -5.79 -6.22 -8.27
N PRO A 147 -5.11 -5.71 -9.32
CA PRO A 147 -5.66 -4.71 -10.21
C PRO A 147 -6.66 -5.28 -11.24
N ASN A 148 -6.78 -6.59 -11.39
CA ASN A 148 -7.64 -7.18 -12.43
C ASN A 148 -8.49 -8.34 -11.90
N PHE A 149 -9.11 -8.16 -10.72
CA PHE A 149 -10.00 -9.16 -10.15
C PHE A 149 -11.19 -9.38 -11.07
N THR A 150 -11.44 -10.63 -11.45
CA THR A 150 -12.50 -10.97 -12.42
C THR A 150 -13.78 -11.32 -11.69
N CYS A 151 -14.82 -10.53 -11.94
CA CYS A 151 -16.17 -10.72 -11.44
C CYS A 151 -17.10 -11.25 -12.56
N PRO A 152 -18.27 -11.82 -12.24
CA PRO A 152 -19.23 -12.25 -13.26
C PRO A 152 -19.66 -11.14 -14.23
N ASN A 153 -19.78 -9.90 -13.74
CA ASN A 153 -20.29 -8.76 -14.51
C ASN A 153 -19.23 -7.74 -14.91
N GLY A 154 -17.93 -8.04 -14.74
CA GLY A 154 -16.87 -7.08 -15.04
C GLY A 154 -15.55 -7.38 -14.33
N ARG A 155 -14.72 -6.36 -14.18
CA ARG A 155 -13.46 -6.42 -13.42
C ARG A 155 -13.46 -5.40 -12.31
N ALA A 156 -12.69 -5.68 -11.27
CA ALA A 156 -12.46 -4.77 -10.17
C ALA A 156 -10.97 -4.75 -9.80
N GLN A 157 -10.51 -3.63 -9.27
CA GLN A 157 -9.31 -3.57 -8.46
C GLN A 157 -9.72 -3.88 -7.03
N VAL A 158 -9.03 -4.82 -6.39
CA VAL A 158 -9.24 -5.15 -4.98
C VAL A 158 -7.95 -4.92 -4.21
N THR A 159 -8.04 -4.11 -3.16
CA THR A 159 -6.99 -3.91 -2.17
C THR A 159 -7.33 -4.75 -0.95
N TYR A 160 -6.40 -5.59 -0.53
CA TYR A 160 -6.49 -6.40 0.68
C TYR A 160 -5.52 -5.88 1.72
N ILE A 161 -5.90 -5.95 3.00
CA ILE A 161 -5.04 -5.57 4.12
C ILE A 161 -5.11 -6.59 5.25
N GLY A 162 -4.00 -6.78 5.94
CA GLY A 162 -3.95 -7.63 7.13
C GLY A 162 -2.67 -7.40 7.91
N SER A 163 -2.70 -7.78 9.19
CA SER A 163 -1.52 -7.81 10.06
C SER A 163 -1.36 -9.21 10.67
N PHE A 164 -0.12 -9.60 10.92
CA PHE A 164 0.23 -10.94 11.39
C PHE A 164 1.49 -10.88 12.26
N GLU A 165 1.62 -11.86 13.15
CA GLU A 165 2.82 -12.01 13.96
C GLU A 165 3.92 -12.75 13.18
N MET A 166 5.14 -12.31 13.39
CA MET A 166 6.34 -12.90 12.81
C MET A 166 7.27 -13.43 13.90
N ASP A 167 7.95 -14.51 13.57
CA ASP A 167 9.08 -15.01 14.33
C ASP A 167 10.37 -14.52 13.69
N CYS A 168 11.07 -13.61 14.38
CA CYS A 168 12.31 -13.00 13.92
C CYS A 168 13.51 -13.55 14.67
N VAL A 169 14.51 -14.04 13.92
CA VAL A 169 15.81 -14.44 14.44
C VAL A 169 16.85 -13.38 14.06
N TYR A 170 17.67 -13.01 15.04
CA TYR A 170 18.76 -12.05 14.86
C TYR A 170 20.10 -12.76 14.91
N ASP A 171 20.97 -12.50 13.94
CA ASP A 171 22.32 -13.02 13.95
C ASP A 171 23.30 -12.09 14.71
N SER A 172 24.57 -12.51 14.81
CA SER A 172 25.63 -11.73 15.48
C SER A 172 25.90 -10.36 14.84
N PHE A 173 25.48 -10.16 13.60
CA PHE A 173 25.64 -8.92 12.85
C PHE A 173 24.38 -8.04 12.92
N ARG A 174 23.36 -8.47 13.69
CA ARG A 174 22.04 -7.84 13.83
C ARG A 174 21.21 -7.89 12.55
N ASN A 175 21.52 -8.78 11.61
CA ASN A 175 20.60 -9.07 10.52
C ASN A 175 19.36 -9.74 11.11
N SER A 176 18.18 -9.42 10.59
CA SER A 176 16.93 -10.02 11.02
C SER A 176 16.36 -10.89 9.91
N THR A 177 16.07 -12.14 10.23
CA THR A 177 15.26 -13.03 9.39
C THR A 177 13.94 -13.27 10.08
N CYS A 178 12.85 -12.82 9.47
CA CYS A 178 11.50 -12.94 9.98
C CYS A 178 10.66 -13.81 9.04
N VAL A 179 9.93 -14.75 9.63
CA VAL A 179 8.94 -15.58 8.94
C VAL A 179 7.59 -15.40 9.61
N GLN A 180 6.49 -15.62 8.87
CA GLN A 180 5.17 -15.67 9.50
C GLN A 180 5.12 -16.76 10.57
N ARG A 181 4.54 -16.46 11.73
CA ARG A 181 4.39 -17.42 12.84
C ARG A 181 3.37 -18.50 12.52
N GLU A 182 2.25 -18.10 11.93
CA GLU A 182 1.19 -19.02 11.50
C GLU A 182 1.48 -19.56 10.09
N SER A 183 1.00 -20.76 9.77
CA SER A 183 1.20 -21.37 8.45
C SER A 183 0.38 -20.71 7.33
N ALA A 184 -0.67 -19.97 7.69
CA ALA A 184 -1.48 -19.21 6.76
C ALA A 184 -2.20 -18.08 7.50
N PHE A 185 -2.32 -16.91 6.89
CA PHE A 185 -3.11 -15.81 7.43
C PHE A 185 -3.91 -15.11 6.34
N GLN A 186 -5.02 -14.49 6.74
CA GLN A 186 -5.97 -13.88 5.82
C GLN A 186 -5.72 -12.37 5.73
N LEU A 187 -5.83 -11.85 4.51
CA LEU A 187 -5.94 -10.43 4.21
C LEU A 187 -7.38 -10.16 3.83
N GLU A 188 -8.01 -9.25 4.57
CA GLU A 188 -9.39 -8.88 4.33
C GLU A 188 -9.47 -7.88 3.18
N PRO A 189 -10.51 -7.94 2.33
CA PRO A 189 -10.78 -6.89 1.35
C PRO A 189 -11.05 -5.56 2.06
N ASP A 190 -10.33 -4.51 1.68
CA ASP A 190 -10.44 -3.17 2.26
C ASP A 190 -11.10 -2.19 1.28
N GLU A 191 -10.60 -2.16 0.04
CA GLU A 191 -11.10 -1.29 -1.03
C GLU A 191 -11.39 -2.11 -2.29
N VAL A 192 -12.55 -1.86 -2.90
CA VAL A 192 -12.99 -2.46 -4.15
C VAL A 192 -13.40 -1.36 -5.11
N VAL A 193 -12.74 -1.29 -6.26
CA VAL A 193 -12.99 -0.27 -7.29
C VAL A 193 -13.32 -0.96 -8.60
N ASP A 194 -14.52 -0.76 -9.13
CA ASP A 194 -14.92 -1.31 -10.42
C ASP A 194 -14.10 -0.71 -11.56
N ILE A 195 -13.65 -1.57 -12.48
CA ILE A 195 -12.89 -1.20 -13.67
C ILE A 195 -13.74 -1.56 -14.88
N HIS A 196 -14.18 -0.54 -15.60
CA HIS A 196 -15.00 -0.66 -16.80
C HIS A 196 -14.18 -1.05 -18.02
#